data_AF-A0AA94EF04-F1
#
_entry.id   AF-A0AA94EF04-F1
#
_cell.length_a   1.000
_cell.length_b   1.000
_cell.length_c   1.000
_cell.angle_alpha   90.00
_cell.angle_beta   90.00
_cell.angle_gamma   90.00
#
_symmetry.space_group_name_H-M   'P 1'
#
loop_
_entity.id
_entity.type
_entity.pdbx_description
1 polymer ?
#
loop_
_entity_poly.entity_id
_entity_poly.type
_entity_poly.pdbx_seq_one_letter_code
_entity_poly.pdbx_strand_id
1 'polypeptide(L)'
;MNGRRLHHQNIGFAGVLLLITLTSLPAFSQQQSFERTQQDQQLQFSYQWQEATGTSRSLSFSSDRQPFLNSFQRFRNYNLKRANRELYQQLTRFIKQQNYRGVEVTLSPRQQQLSIAVKETRQQHLQQQYQQQAQRVRSYYQQQWQDYLSANYYRYLRLPSGEQGIIPDAVQIAAQQQSLFNPLIEQIGHALRDNSRRSYTDYIAQFIQAIPYDAQEDGINNRGDGYLPPNQVLYYNQGDCDSKAGLMAALLKPIIPQAKMAIVYLPGHALFAISMASTAADATIEDGGTKLVLVEVAGPAIMPAGNISAQSQFYIDSGQYVVVPLSGG
;
A
#
# COMPACT_ATOMS: atom_id res chain seq x y z
N MET A 1 -70.72 -45.22 36.49
CA MET A 1 -70.60 -44.97 35.04
C MET A 1 -70.24 -43.49 34.85
N ASN A 2 -69.20 -43.22 34.06
CA ASN A 2 -68.67 -41.92 33.62
C ASN A 2 -68.16 -40.98 34.74
N GLY A 3 -66.87 -40.70 34.94
CA GLY A 3 -65.74 -40.64 34.02
C GLY A 3 -65.42 -39.18 33.69
N ARG A 4 -64.65 -38.49 34.56
CA ARG A 4 -63.92 -37.26 34.22
C ARG A 4 -62.59 -37.20 34.98
N ARG A 5 -61.49 -37.43 34.25
CA ARG A 5 -60.10 -37.20 34.68
C ARG A 5 -59.79 -35.71 34.55
N LEU A 6 -59.19 -35.14 35.59
CA LEU A 6 -58.58 -33.82 35.60
C LEU A 6 -57.18 -33.91 34.98
N HIS A 7 -56.93 -33.16 33.91
CA HIS A 7 -55.59 -32.96 33.37
C HIS A 7 -54.96 -31.73 34.01
N HIS A 8 -53.81 -31.94 34.68
CA HIS A 8 -52.91 -30.87 35.11
C HIS A 8 -52.28 -30.19 33.89
N GLN A 9 -52.42 -28.87 33.81
CA GLN A 9 -51.65 -28.02 32.90
C GLN A 9 -50.35 -27.61 33.60
N ASN A 10 -49.21 -27.99 33.02
CA ASN A 10 -47.89 -27.51 33.41
C ASN A 10 -47.62 -26.15 32.74
N ILE A 11 -47.33 -25.16 33.58
CA ILE A 11 -46.87 -23.82 33.20
C ILE A 11 -45.38 -23.94 32.81
N GLY A 12 -45.09 -23.77 31.53
CA GLY A 12 -43.71 -23.70 31.02
C GLY A 12 -43.13 -22.31 31.23
N PHE A 13 -42.10 -22.21 32.07
CA PHE A 13 -41.31 -20.99 32.25
C PHE A 13 -40.42 -20.73 31.03
N ALA A 14 -40.39 -19.46 30.62
CA ALA A 14 -39.64 -18.91 29.52
C ALA A 14 -38.11 -18.97 29.76
N GLY A 15 -37.38 -19.41 28.74
CA GLY A 15 -35.95 -19.16 28.58
C GLY A 15 -35.72 -18.54 27.20
N VAL A 16 -35.70 -17.20 27.13
CA VAL A 16 -35.31 -16.48 25.92
C VAL A 16 -33.78 -16.54 25.84
N LEU A 17 -33.28 -17.43 24.99
CA LEU A 17 -31.86 -17.47 24.63
C LEU A 17 -31.61 -16.37 23.58
N LEU A 18 -31.15 -15.21 24.04
CA LEU A 18 -30.76 -14.11 23.17
C LEU A 18 -29.41 -14.47 22.51
N LEU A 19 -29.46 -15.15 21.36
CA LEU A 19 -28.29 -15.35 20.50
C LEU A 19 -27.91 -14.01 19.87
N ILE A 20 -26.96 -13.29 20.48
CA ILE A 20 -26.30 -12.15 19.83
C ILE A 20 -25.40 -12.74 18.75
N THR A 21 -25.93 -12.88 17.54
CA THR A 21 -25.12 -13.12 16.35
C THR A 21 -24.45 -11.80 15.99
N LEU A 22 -23.20 -11.63 16.42
CA LEU A 22 -22.28 -10.67 15.82
C LEU A 22 -22.10 -11.10 14.35
N THR A 23 -22.92 -10.55 13.47
CA THR A 23 -22.72 -10.65 12.03
C THR A 23 -21.57 -9.72 11.68
N SER A 24 -20.35 -10.25 11.77
CA SER A 24 -19.25 -9.76 10.95
C SER A 24 -19.70 -9.92 9.50
N LEU A 25 -20.04 -8.81 8.82
CA LEU A 25 -20.26 -8.85 7.37
C LEU A 25 -18.99 -9.46 6.76
N PRO A 26 -19.07 -10.62 6.08
CA PRO A 26 -17.91 -11.11 5.38
C PRO A 26 -17.55 -10.07 4.33
N ALA A 27 -16.28 -9.64 4.29
CA ALA A 27 -15.75 -9.01 3.11
C ALA A 27 -15.90 -10.03 1.98
N PHE A 28 -16.93 -9.87 1.14
CA PHE A 28 -17.20 -10.77 0.03
C PHE A 28 -16.08 -10.57 -1.00
N SER A 29 -15.03 -11.39 -0.89
CA SER A 29 -14.03 -11.50 -1.94
C SER A 29 -14.72 -12.08 -3.17
N GLN A 30 -14.60 -11.41 -4.31
CA GLN A 30 -15.09 -11.88 -5.60
C GLN A 30 -14.16 -12.94 -6.22
N GLN A 31 -13.07 -13.30 -5.53
CA GLN A 31 -12.26 -14.45 -5.86
C GLN A 31 -13.01 -15.74 -5.56
N GLN A 32 -13.10 -16.59 -6.58
CA GLN A 32 -13.74 -17.90 -6.53
C GLN A 32 -12.77 -18.97 -6.05
N SER A 33 -11.50 -18.90 -6.48
CA SER A 33 -10.44 -19.80 -6.02
C SER A 33 -9.06 -19.17 -6.17
N PHE A 34 -8.15 -19.62 -5.31
CA PHE A 34 -6.72 -19.38 -5.41
C PHE A 34 -5.96 -20.64 -5.02
N GLU A 35 -5.06 -21.07 -5.89
CA GLU A 35 -4.14 -22.16 -5.62
C GLU A 35 -2.71 -21.71 -5.92
N ARG A 36 -1.80 -22.13 -5.04
CA ARG A 36 -0.37 -21.94 -5.22
C ARG A 36 0.35 -23.23 -4.90
N THR A 37 1.06 -23.79 -5.87
CA THR A 37 1.90 -24.97 -5.68
C THR A 37 3.37 -24.59 -5.84
N GLN A 38 4.22 -25.38 -5.19
CA GLN A 38 5.67 -25.24 -5.31
C GLN A 38 6.22 -26.59 -5.77
N GLN A 39 6.83 -26.61 -6.95
CA GLN A 39 7.46 -27.79 -7.51
C GLN A 39 8.88 -27.42 -7.97
N ASP A 40 9.87 -28.13 -7.45
CA ASP A 40 11.29 -27.92 -7.75
C ASP A 40 11.74 -26.45 -7.59
N GLN A 41 12.11 -25.81 -8.70
CA GLN A 41 12.57 -24.42 -8.77
C GLN A 41 11.47 -23.45 -9.23
N GLN A 42 10.21 -23.91 -9.35
CA GLN A 42 9.08 -23.13 -9.85
C GLN A 42 8.01 -22.92 -8.78
N LEU A 43 7.35 -21.76 -8.84
CA LEU A 43 6.07 -21.49 -8.21
C LEU A 43 5.01 -21.48 -9.30
N GLN A 44 3.88 -22.15 -9.06
CA GLN A 44 2.74 -22.09 -9.95
C GLN A 44 1.57 -21.44 -9.21
N PHE A 45 0.89 -20.53 -9.89
CA PHE A 45 -0.26 -19.81 -9.36
C PHE A 45 -1.47 -20.07 -10.25
N SER A 46 -2.63 -20.21 -9.63
CA SER A 46 -3.92 -20.30 -10.32
C SER A 46 -4.94 -19.46 -9.58
N TYR A 47 -5.60 -18.55 -10.30
CA TYR A 47 -6.63 -17.66 -9.79
C TYR A 47 -7.92 -17.84 -10.57
N GLN A 48 -9.05 -17.76 -9.88
CA GLN A 48 -10.36 -17.61 -10.49
C GLN A 48 -11.15 -16.52 -9.78
N TRP A 49 -11.82 -15.67 -10.54
CA TRP A 49 -12.63 -14.58 -10.01
C TRP A 49 -13.79 -14.25 -10.93
N GLN A 50 -14.76 -13.51 -10.41
CA GLN A 50 -15.87 -12.97 -11.19
C GLN A 50 -15.59 -11.52 -11.61
N GLU A 51 -15.74 -11.17 -12.88
CA GLU A 51 -15.64 -9.78 -13.36
C GLU A 51 -16.89 -8.97 -12.96
N ALA A 52 -16.83 -7.65 -13.10
CA ALA A 52 -17.97 -6.73 -12.89
C ALA A 52 -19.19 -7.11 -13.75
N THR A 53 -18.96 -7.75 -14.90
CA THR A 53 -20.01 -8.24 -15.82
C THR A 53 -20.68 -9.53 -15.35
N GLY A 54 -20.18 -10.14 -14.28
CA GLY A 54 -20.61 -11.45 -13.80
C GLY A 54 -19.87 -12.63 -14.45
N THR A 55 -18.99 -12.38 -15.41
CA THR A 55 -18.22 -13.42 -16.13
C THR A 55 -17.11 -13.99 -15.25
N SER A 56 -17.01 -15.32 -15.13
CA SER A 56 -15.87 -15.96 -14.48
C SER A 56 -14.61 -15.90 -15.35
N ARG A 57 -13.49 -15.54 -14.75
CA ARG A 57 -12.16 -15.55 -15.34
C ARG A 57 -11.24 -16.51 -14.62
N SER A 58 -10.23 -16.97 -15.34
CA SER A 58 -9.15 -17.77 -14.80
C SER A 58 -7.82 -17.27 -15.32
N LEU A 59 -6.80 -17.32 -14.47
CA LEU A 59 -5.45 -16.91 -14.80
C LEU A 59 -4.48 -17.82 -14.07
N SER A 60 -3.58 -18.46 -14.82
CA SER A 60 -2.55 -19.32 -14.26
C SER A 60 -1.20 -18.97 -14.86
N PHE A 61 -0.16 -18.92 -14.05
CA PHE A 61 1.20 -18.63 -14.50
C PHE A 61 2.22 -19.33 -13.60
N SER A 62 3.45 -19.46 -14.11
CA SER A 62 4.59 -19.97 -13.35
C SER A 62 5.67 -18.90 -13.20
N SER A 63 6.47 -18.99 -12.14
CA SER A 63 7.62 -18.12 -11.92
C SER A 63 8.75 -18.87 -11.25
N ASP A 64 9.99 -18.47 -11.55
CA ASP A 64 11.18 -18.97 -10.85
C ASP A 64 11.09 -18.65 -9.35
N ARG A 65 11.21 -19.68 -8.52
CA ARG A 65 11.01 -19.60 -7.07
C ARG A 65 11.99 -18.68 -6.39
N GLN A 66 13.28 -18.78 -6.72
CA GLN A 66 14.33 -18.04 -6.03
C GLN A 66 14.24 -16.53 -6.28
N PRO A 67 14.23 -16.04 -7.54
CA PRO A 67 14.01 -14.63 -7.82
C PRO A 67 12.70 -14.10 -7.20
N PHE A 68 11.62 -14.87 -7.29
CA PHE A 68 10.31 -14.45 -6.79
C PHE A 68 10.26 -14.31 -5.27
N LEU A 69 10.79 -15.28 -4.51
CA LEU A 69 10.76 -15.23 -3.04
C LEU A 69 11.84 -14.32 -2.44
N ASN A 70 12.98 -14.17 -3.11
CA ASN A 70 14.07 -13.33 -2.59
C ASN A 70 13.83 -11.84 -2.86
N SER A 71 13.05 -11.51 -3.89
CA SER A 71 12.66 -10.12 -4.18
C SER A 71 11.94 -9.49 -2.99
N PHE A 72 12.48 -8.38 -2.49
CA PHE A 72 11.99 -7.67 -1.30
C PHE A 72 11.80 -8.54 -0.04
N GLN A 73 12.48 -9.68 0.09
CA GLN A 73 12.40 -10.54 1.29
C GLN A 73 12.83 -9.80 2.59
N ARG A 74 13.74 -8.82 2.44
CA ARG A 74 14.26 -7.99 3.53
C ARG A 74 13.50 -6.67 3.71
N PHE A 75 12.51 -6.40 2.88
CA PHE A 75 11.65 -5.23 3.05
C PHE A 75 10.93 -5.32 4.39
N ARG A 76 10.78 -4.18 5.06
CA ARG A 76 10.10 -4.06 6.34
C ARG A 76 9.28 -2.78 6.30
N ASN A 77 8.10 -2.79 6.88
CA ASN A 77 7.31 -1.57 7.06
C ASN A 77 8.03 -0.60 7.99
N TYR A 78 7.72 0.69 7.81
CA TYR A 78 8.44 1.76 8.47
C TYR A 78 8.40 1.59 9.99
N ASN A 79 9.52 1.90 10.66
CA ASN A 79 9.57 1.82 12.11
C ASN A 79 10.43 2.96 12.67
N LEU A 80 9.77 3.90 13.35
CA LEU A 80 10.42 5.10 13.90
C LEU A 80 11.59 4.76 14.82
N LYS A 81 11.48 3.73 15.67
CA LYS A 81 12.55 3.35 16.61
C LYS A 81 13.78 2.83 15.87
N ARG A 82 13.58 1.99 14.84
CA ARG A 82 14.65 1.50 13.98
C ARG A 82 15.33 2.67 13.27
N ALA A 83 14.56 3.55 12.62
CA ALA A 83 15.08 4.73 11.95
C ALA A 83 15.91 5.60 12.89
N ASN A 84 15.36 5.98 14.05
CA ASN A 84 16.05 6.81 15.03
C ASN A 84 17.34 6.18 15.55
N ARG A 85 17.37 4.85 15.77
CA ARG A 85 18.58 4.15 16.20
C ARG A 85 19.69 4.19 15.14
N GLU A 86 19.33 3.98 13.88
CA GLU A 86 20.31 4.03 12.78
C GLU A 86 20.84 5.45 12.56
N LEU A 87 19.97 6.45 12.55
CA LEU A 87 20.35 7.85 12.41
C LEU A 87 21.19 8.32 13.59
N TYR A 88 20.85 7.94 14.82
CA TYR A 88 21.66 8.21 16.00
C TYR A 88 23.11 7.75 15.82
N GLN A 89 23.31 6.52 15.32
CA GLN A 89 24.65 5.99 15.06
C GLN A 89 25.38 6.75 13.95
N GLN A 90 24.67 7.18 12.89
CA GLN A 90 25.26 7.97 11.82
C GLN A 90 25.67 9.37 12.30
N LEU A 91 24.81 10.08 13.04
CA LEU A 91 25.11 11.40 13.60
C LEU A 91 26.26 11.35 14.59
N THR A 92 26.28 10.36 15.49
CA THR A 92 27.35 10.19 16.48
C THR A 92 28.70 9.97 15.80
N ARG A 93 28.73 9.14 14.74
CA ARG A 93 29.94 8.93 13.93
C ARG A 93 30.39 10.21 13.23
N PHE A 94 29.47 10.95 12.62
CA PHE A 94 29.77 12.22 11.95
C PHE A 94 30.36 13.25 12.92
N ILE A 95 29.74 13.46 14.09
CA ILE A 95 30.24 14.37 15.14
C ILE A 95 31.67 14.02 15.56
N LYS A 96 31.93 12.72 15.77
CA LYS A 96 33.26 12.22 16.14
C LYS A 96 34.30 12.47 15.04
N GLN A 97 33.95 12.18 13.78
CA GLN A 97 34.85 12.38 12.63
C GLN A 97 35.20 13.85 12.40
N GLN A 98 34.23 14.76 12.62
CA GLN A 98 34.43 16.19 12.49
C GLN A 98 35.07 16.84 13.74
N ASN A 99 35.32 16.06 14.80
CA ASN A 99 35.84 16.53 16.08
C ASN A 99 34.99 17.68 16.69
N TYR A 100 33.66 17.61 16.53
CA TYR A 100 32.74 18.59 17.09
C TYR A 100 32.58 18.36 18.59
N ARG A 101 32.98 19.36 19.39
CA ARG A 101 32.94 19.32 20.85
C ARG A 101 31.70 19.98 21.45
N GLY A 102 31.04 20.84 20.68
CA GLY A 102 29.92 21.67 21.11
C GLY A 102 28.54 21.08 20.88
N VAL A 103 28.45 19.88 20.31
CA VAL A 103 27.19 19.27 19.89
C VAL A 103 27.09 17.88 20.45
N GLU A 104 25.91 17.55 20.96
CA GLU A 104 25.58 16.20 21.40
C GLU A 104 24.29 15.75 20.73
N VAL A 105 24.21 14.44 20.49
CA VAL A 105 23.00 13.81 19.98
C VAL A 105 22.53 12.84 21.05
N THR A 106 21.25 12.88 21.36
CA THR A 106 20.62 11.99 22.32
C THR A 106 19.47 11.24 21.67
N LEU A 107 19.27 10.01 22.12
CA LEU A 107 18.14 9.17 21.75
C LEU A 107 17.38 8.86 23.04
N SER A 108 16.08 9.17 23.08
CA SER A 108 15.27 8.89 24.28
C SER A 108 15.26 7.39 24.61
N PRO A 109 15.04 6.97 25.87
CA PRO A 109 15.08 5.55 26.26
C PRO A 109 14.13 4.65 25.44
N ARG A 110 12.99 5.19 25.00
CA ARG A 110 12.02 4.50 24.13
C ARG A 110 12.34 4.58 22.63
N GLN A 111 13.43 5.26 22.27
CA GLN A 111 13.91 5.49 20.91
C GLN A 111 12.91 6.25 20.02
N GLN A 112 11.97 6.97 20.63
CA GLN A 112 10.93 7.71 19.91
C GLN A 112 11.39 9.10 19.49
N GLN A 113 12.41 9.65 20.16
CA GLN A 113 12.88 11.00 19.90
C GLN A 113 14.39 11.03 19.79
N LEU A 114 14.86 11.56 18.66
CA LEU A 114 16.24 11.91 18.40
C LEU A 114 16.39 13.43 18.55
N SER A 115 17.33 13.87 19.38
CA SER A 115 17.54 15.30 19.66
C SER A 115 18.99 15.68 19.40
N ILE A 116 19.19 16.85 18.78
CA ILE A 116 20.50 17.47 18.58
C ILE A 116 20.59 18.68 19.51
N ALA A 117 21.44 18.59 20.53
CA ALA A 117 21.63 19.63 21.54
C ALA A 117 22.96 20.36 21.34
N VAL A 118 22.98 21.64 21.71
CA VAL A 118 24.18 22.47 21.72
C VAL A 118 24.64 22.65 23.15
N LYS A 119 25.93 22.42 23.42
CA LYS A 119 26.49 22.70 24.74
C LYS A 119 26.47 24.20 25.01
N GLU A 120 26.19 24.55 26.26
CA GLU A 120 26.24 25.94 26.72
C GLU A 120 27.65 26.31 27.18
N THR A 121 28.08 27.53 26.86
CA THR A 121 29.35 28.09 27.31
C THR A 121 29.24 29.60 27.53
N ARG A 122 29.96 30.12 28.52
CA ARG A 122 30.00 31.56 28.82
C ARG A 122 30.79 32.37 27.78
N GLN A 123 31.61 31.71 26.97
CA GLN A 123 32.42 32.37 25.95
C GLN A 123 31.60 32.51 24.67
N GLN A 124 31.24 33.75 24.31
CA GLN A 124 30.38 34.04 23.16
C GLN A 124 30.93 33.47 21.84
N HIS A 125 32.24 33.57 21.59
CA HIS A 125 32.84 33.03 20.37
C HIS A 125 32.73 31.50 20.27
N LEU A 126 32.93 30.77 21.38
CA LEU A 126 32.72 29.33 21.42
C LEU A 126 31.24 28.98 21.27
N GLN A 127 30.34 29.76 21.87
CA GLN A 127 28.90 29.55 21.72
C GLN A 127 28.46 29.67 20.26
N GLN A 128 28.96 30.68 19.54
CA GLN A 128 28.73 30.85 18.11
C GLN A 128 29.29 29.67 17.30
N GLN A 129 30.51 29.22 17.61
CA GLN A 129 31.12 28.05 16.97
C GLN A 129 30.28 26.78 17.20
N TYR A 130 29.78 26.56 18.42
CA TYR A 130 28.95 25.40 18.75
C TYR A 130 27.60 25.43 18.02
N GLN A 131 27.00 26.61 17.87
CA GLN A 131 25.79 26.79 17.06
C GLN A 131 26.05 26.46 15.59
N GLN A 132 27.18 26.88 15.02
CA GLN A 132 27.57 26.53 13.65
C GLN A 132 27.78 25.03 13.48
N GLN A 133 28.43 24.36 14.43
CA GLN A 133 28.56 22.90 14.44
C GLN A 133 27.20 22.23 14.46
N ALA A 134 26.28 22.68 15.32
CA ALA A 134 24.94 22.13 15.44
C ALA A 134 24.14 22.28 14.14
N GLN A 135 24.28 23.42 13.46
CA GLN A 135 23.64 23.63 12.17
C GLN A 135 24.15 22.63 11.12
N ARG A 136 25.46 22.38 11.07
CA ARG A 136 26.03 21.36 10.17
C ARG A 136 25.53 19.95 10.50
N VAL A 137 25.41 19.61 11.79
CA VAL A 137 24.85 18.32 12.22
C VAL A 137 23.36 18.20 11.84
N ARG A 138 22.58 19.28 11.93
CA ARG A 138 21.17 19.29 11.49
C ARG A 138 21.02 19.13 9.98
N SER A 139 21.85 19.80 9.19
CA SER A 139 21.87 19.63 7.74
C SER A 139 22.26 18.21 7.35
N TYR A 140 23.29 17.65 8.02
CA TYR A 140 23.66 16.25 7.83
C TYR A 140 22.52 15.29 8.22
N TYR A 141 21.82 15.55 9.33
CA TYR A 141 20.64 14.78 9.72
C TYR A 141 19.53 14.81 8.67
N GLN A 142 19.20 15.98 8.12
CA GLN A 142 18.19 16.11 7.07
C GLN A 142 18.54 15.29 5.83
N GLN A 143 19.82 15.31 5.41
CA GLN A 143 20.30 14.50 4.31
C GLN A 143 20.20 13.00 4.64
N GLN A 144 20.73 12.57 5.79
CA GLN A 144 20.71 11.17 6.19
C GLN A 144 19.29 10.63 6.42
N TRP A 145 18.35 11.49 6.81
CA TRP A 145 16.94 11.13 6.88
C TRP A 145 16.36 10.81 5.49
N GLN A 146 16.62 11.66 4.51
CA GLN A 146 16.18 11.43 3.13
C GLN A 146 16.83 10.17 2.54
N ASP A 147 18.14 9.99 2.77
CA ASP A 147 18.89 8.81 2.35
C ASP A 147 18.31 7.54 3.00
N TYR A 148 18.00 7.59 4.31
CA TYR A 148 17.37 6.47 5.03
C TYR A 148 16.02 6.08 4.41
N LEU A 149 15.16 7.07 4.13
CA LEU A 149 13.85 6.79 3.53
C LEU A 149 14.01 6.15 2.15
N SER A 150 14.81 6.75 1.26
CA SER A 150 15.01 6.25 -0.10
C SER A 150 15.67 4.87 -0.13
N ALA A 151 16.70 4.64 0.68
CA ALA A 151 17.40 3.35 0.76
C ALA A 151 16.52 2.20 1.28
N ASN A 152 15.44 2.53 2.00
CA ASN A 152 14.51 1.55 2.56
C ASN A 152 13.14 1.56 1.87
N TYR A 153 13.01 2.21 0.70
CA TYR A 153 11.77 2.31 -0.07
C TYR A 153 10.61 2.94 0.71
N TYR A 154 10.90 4.04 1.39
CA TYR A 154 9.89 4.86 2.05
C TYR A 154 9.81 6.24 1.42
N ARG A 155 8.66 6.88 1.58
CA ARG A 155 8.45 8.27 1.22
C ARG A 155 7.63 8.99 2.28
N TYR A 156 7.75 10.30 2.28
CA TYR A 156 6.87 11.16 3.05
C TYR A 156 5.62 11.49 2.23
N LEU A 157 4.46 11.33 2.84
CA LEU A 157 3.17 11.71 2.26
C LEU A 157 2.54 12.79 3.14
N ARG A 158 1.94 13.80 2.50
CA ARG A 158 1.12 14.82 3.16
C ARG A 158 -0.10 15.10 2.30
N LEU A 159 -1.27 14.73 2.80
CA LEU A 159 -2.56 14.97 2.16
C LEU A 159 -3.03 16.41 2.40
N PRO A 160 -3.89 16.96 1.51
CA PRO A 160 -4.48 18.29 1.67
C PRO A 160 -5.28 18.47 2.97
N SER A 161 -5.84 17.38 3.50
CA SER A 161 -6.52 17.34 4.81
C SER A 161 -5.62 17.67 6.00
N GLY A 162 -4.29 17.72 5.80
CA GLY A 162 -3.28 17.91 6.84
C GLY A 162 -2.73 16.59 7.40
N GLU A 163 -3.32 15.46 7.01
CA GLU A 163 -2.84 14.13 7.33
C GLU A 163 -1.46 13.89 6.70
N GLN A 164 -0.47 13.45 7.49
CA GLN A 164 0.90 13.27 6.99
C GLN A 164 1.63 12.12 7.70
N GLY A 165 2.52 11.43 6.98
CA GLY A 165 3.20 10.24 7.50
C GLY A 165 4.32 9.74 6.58
N ILE A 166 5.02 8.70 7.04
CA ILE A 166 5.99 7.95 6.24
C ILE A 166 5.30 6.66 5.79
N ILE A 167 5.25 6.45 4.48
CA ILE A 167 4.63 5.26 3.86
C ILE A 167 5.65 4.52 3.00
N PRO A 168 5.41 3.25 2.66
CA PRO A 168 6.13 2.56 1.59
C PRO A 168 6.04 3.32 0.26
N ASP A 169 7.16 3.42 -0.46
CA ASP A 169 7.19 3.95 -1.82
C ASP A 169 6.76 2.86 -2.81
N ALA A 170 5.44 2.65 -2.90
CA ALA A 170 4.86 1.62 -3.75
C ALA A 170 5.26 1.77 -5.24
N VAL A 171 5.53 2.99 -5.71
CA VAL A 171 6.00 3.25 -7.07
C VAL A 171 7.43 2.72 -7.27
N GLN A 172 8.34 3.05 -6.36
CA GLN A 172 9.73 2.59 -6.45
C GLN A 172 9.81 1.07 -6.26
N ILE A 173 9.04 0.51 -5.32
CA ILE A 173 8.97 -0.94 -5.09
C ILE A 173 8.46 -1.65 -6.35
N ALA A 174 7.35 -1.17 -6.93
CA ALA A 174 6.80 -1.73 -8.16
C ALA A 174 7.80 -1.72 -9.32
N ALA A 175 8.53 -0.61 -9.50
CA ALA A 175 9.53 -0.48 -10.57
C ALA A 175 10.64 -1.53 -10.48
N GLN A 176 11.07 -1.90 -9.27
CA GLN A 176 12.13 -2.88 -9.06
C GLN A 176 11.70 -4.33 -9.35
N GLN A 177 10.39 -4.59 -9.50
CA GLN A 177 9.85 -5.95 -9.64
C GLN A 177 9.18 -6.21 -10.98
N GLN A 178 9.14 -5.26 -11.91
CA GLN A 178 8.39 -5.39 -13.17
C GLN A 178 8.79 -6.65 -13.97
N SER A 179 10.09 -6.92 -14.09
CA SER A 179 10.60 -8.08 -14.84
C SER A 179 10.21 -9.43 -14.22
N LEU A 180 9.94 -9.46 -12.92
CA LEU A 180 9.50 -10.67 -12.22
C LEU A 180 8.12 -11.13 -12.72
N PHE A 181 7.31 -10.22 -13.26
CA PHE A 181 5.94 -10.49 -13.65
C PHE A 181 5.76 -10.74 -15.15
N ASN A 182 6.84 -10.85 -15.93
CA ASN A 182 6.75 -11.15 -17.37
C ASN A 182 5.89 -12.39 -17.67
N PRO A 183 6.05 -13.54 -16.97
CA PRO A 183 5.20 -14.71 -17.24
C PRO A 183 3.71 -14.44 -16.98
N LEU A 184 3.38 -13.67 -15.95
CA LEU A 184 1.99 -13.28 -15.65
C LEU A 184 1.44 -12.33 -16.72
N ILE A 185 2.24 -11.35 -17.14
CA ILE A 185 1.88 -10.39 -18.20
C ILE A 185 1.61 -11.10 -19.52
N GLU A 186 2.40 -12.11 -19.88
CA GLU A 186 2.18 -12.93 -21.07
C GLU A 186 0.83 -13.64 -21.02
N GLN A 187 0.48 -14.25 -19.86
CA GLN A 187 -0.80 -14.94 -19.69
C GLN A 187 -2.00 -13.98 -19.73
N ILE A 188 -1.85 -12.77 -19.19
CA ILE A 188 -2.86 -11.71 -19.33
C ILE A 188 -3.04 -11.36 -20.82
N GLY A 189 -1.94 -11.21 -21.56
CA GLY A 189 -1.99 -10.97 -23.01
C GLY A 189 -2.71 -12.07 -23.78
N HIS A 190 -2.49 -13.34 -23.44
CA HIS A 190 -3.21 -14.47 -24.06
C HIS A 190 -4.70 -14.52 -23.69
N ALA A 191 -5.07 -14.10 -22.49
CA ALA A 191 -6.46 -14.04 -22.05
C ALA A 191 -7.27 -12.93 -22.74
N LEU A 192 -6.59 -11.89 -23.25
CA LEU A 192 -7.20 -10.76 -23.92
C LEU A 192 -7.19 -10.93 -25.44
N ARG A 193 -8.34 -10.63 -26.06
CA ARG A 193 -8.48 -10.55 -27.51
C ARG A 193 -8.29 -9.12 -28.03
N ASP A 194 -8.51 -8.14 -27.16
CA ASP A 194 -8.31 -6.72 -27.42
C ASP A 194 -7.05 -6.24 -26.69
N ASN A 195 -6.14 -5.64 -27.45
CA ASN A 195 -4.88 -5.09 -26.95
C ASN A 195 -4.98 -3.60 -26.60
N SER A 196 -6.20 -3.07 -26.45
CA SER A 196 -6.42 -1.68 -26.02
C SER A 196 -5.92 -1.46 -24.59
N ARG A 197 -5.47 -0.22 -24.31
CA ARG A 197 -5.05 0.18 -22.95
C ARG A 197 -6.15 -0.07 -21.93
N ARG A 198 -7.40 0.19 -22.32
CA ARG A 198 -8.58 0.01 -21.47
C ARG A 198 -8.78 -1.47 -21.14
N SER A 199 -8.70 -2.38 -22.11
CA SER A 199 -8.83 -3.81 -21.85
C SER A 199 -7.78 -4.36 -20.89
N TYR A 200 -6.51 -3.97 -21.06
CA TYR A 200 -5.46 -4.34 -20.10
C TYR A 200 -5.72 -3.74 -18.71
N THR A 201 -6.10 -2.47 -18.66
CA THR A 201 -6.37 -1.78 -17.39
C THR A 201 -7.55 -2.43 -16.66
N ASP A 202 -8.65 -2.69 -17.34
CA ASP A 202 -9.84 -3.31 -16.78
C ASP A 202 -9.57 -4.74 -16.31
N TYR A 203 -8.88 -5.54 -17.12
CA TYR A 203 -8.57 -6.93 -16.76
C TYR A 203 -7.70 -7.01 -15.51
N ILE A 204 -6.61 -6.22 -15.49
CA ILE A 204 -5.66 -6.22 -14.37
C ILE A 204 -6.32 -5.63 -13.12
N ALA A 205 -7.07 -4.53 -13.25
CA ALA A 205 -7.77 -3.91 -12.12
C ALA A 205 -8.74 -4.90 -11.47
N GLN A 206 -9.56 -5.59 -12.26
CA GLN A 206 -10.55 -6.52 -11.74
C GLN A 206 -9.90 -7.78 -11.14
N PHE A 207 -8.81 -8.27 -11.74
CA PHE A 207 -7.98 -9.33 -11.14
C PHE A 207 -7.43 -8.90 -9.76
N ILE A 208 -6.86 -7.71 -9.66
CA ILE A 208 -6.29 -7.19 -8.41
C ILE A 208 -7.37 -6.92 -7.36
N GLN A 209 -8.51 -6.35 -7.76
CA GLN A 209 -9.64 -6.11 -6.87
C GLN A 209 -10.21 -7.42 -6.30
N ALA A 210 -10.16 -8.51 -7.07
CA ALA A 210 -10.59 -9.83 -6.60
C ALA A 210 -9.67 -10.43 -5.52
N ILE A 211 -8.38 -10.08 -5.47
CA ILE A 211 -7.49 -10.54 -4.39
C ILE A 211 -8.08 -10.10 -3.03
N PRO A 212 -8.12 -10.95 -2.00
CA PRO A 212 -8.62 -10.57 -0.67
C PRO A 212 -7.99 -9.28 -0.12
N TYR A 213 -8.81 -8.43 0.50
CA TYR A 213 -8.35 -7.20 1.17
C TYR A 213 -7.81 -7.52 2.57
N ASP A 214 -6.66 -6.96 2.91
CA ASP A 214 -6.10 -7.03 4.27
C ASP A 214 -6.44 -5.73 5.02
N ALA A 215 -7.43 -5.82 5.91
CA ALA A 215 -8.05 -4.65 6.56
C ALA A 215 -7.26 -4.10 7.76
N GLN A 216 -5.94 -4.32 7.84
CA GLN A 216 -5.14 -3.99 9.03
C GLN A 216 -4.97 -2.47 9.31
N GLU A 217 -5.62 -1.55 8.58
CA GLU A 217 -5.25 -0.14 8.62
C GLU A 217 -6.44 0.83 8.77
N ASP A 218 -6.42 1.61 9.85
CA ASP A 218 -7.12 2.89 9.99
C ASP A 218 -6.07 4.02 10.23
N GLY A 219 -5.89 4.93 9.26
CA GLY A 219 -5.14 6.20 9.33
C GLY A 219 -3.64 6.19 8.89
N ILE A 220 -3.07 7.33 8.46
CA ILE A 220 -1.67 7.43 7.93
C ILE A 220 -0.58 6.90 8.84
N ASN A 221 -0.75 7.00 10.16
CA ASN A 221 0.29 6.57 11.09
C ASN A 221 0.46 5.04 11.06
N ASN A 222 -0.56 4.33 10.58
CA ASN A 222 -0.57 2.90 10.36
C ASN A 222 -0.71 2.55 8.87
N ARG A 223 -0.64 3.54 7.96
CA ARG A 223 -0.80 3.32 6.53
C ARG A 223 0.46 2.67 5.95
N GLY A 224 0.30 1.50 5.37
CA GLY A 224 1.37 0.64 4.92
C GLY A 224 2.10 -0.11 6.04
N ASP A 225 1.55 -0.18 7.26
CA ASP A 225 2.04 -1.10 8.30
C ASP A 225 1.77 -2.56 7.96
N GLY A 226 0.78 -2.81 7.08
CA GLY A 226 0.45 -4.09 6.47
C GLY A 226 0.98 -4.27 5.04
N TYR A 227 1.71 -3.29 4.50
CA TYR A 227 2.09 -3.27 3.08
C TYR A 227 2.86 -4.53 2.66
N LEU A 228 2.42 -5.11 1.55
CA LEU A 228 3.07 -6.22 0.87
C LEU A 228 3.59 -5.74 -0.48
N PRO A 229 4.89 -5.96 -0.77
CA PRO A 229 5.42 -5.79 -2.12
C PRO A 229 4.64 -6.64 -3.15
N PRO A 230 4.54 -6.20 -4.43
CA PRO A 230 3.79 -6.89 -5.49
C PRO A 230 3.94 -8.42 -5.55
N ASN A 231 5.15 -8.95 -5.41
CA ASN A 231 5.37 -10.40 -5.41
C ASN A 231 4.73 -11.09 -4.21
N GLN A 232 4.73 -10.43 -3.05
CA GLN A 232 4.13 -10.95 -1.82
C GLN A 232 2.60 -10.84 -1.85
N VAL A 233 2.03 -9.82 -2.51
CA VAL A 233 0.59 -9.74 -2.76
C VAL A 233 0.12 -10.97 -3.54
N LEU A 234 0.82 -11.33 -4.62
CA LEU A 234 0.53 -12.54 -5.39
C LEU A 234 0.81 -13.81 -4.58
N TYR A 235 1.93 -13.85 -3.85
CA TYR A 235 2.33 -15.01 -3.07
C TYR A 235 1.31 -15.36 -2.00
N TYR A 236 0.95 -14.39 -1.15
CA TYR A 236 0.04 -14.58 -0.03
C TYR A 236 -1.42 -14.42 -0.42
N ASN A 237 -1.70 -13.92 -1.62
CA ASN A 237 -3.05 -13.66 -2.13
C ASN A 237 -3.85 -12.79 -1.16
N GLN A 238 -3.23 -11.69 -0.73
CA GLN A 238 -3.85 -10.66 0.10
C GLN A 238 -3.09 -9.34 -0.07
N GLY A 239 -3.74 -8.23 0.23
CA GLY A 239 -3.06 -6.93 0.31
C GLY A 239 -4.02 -5.78 0.63
N ASP A 240 -3.49 -4.73 1.22
CA ASP A 240 -4.17 -3.45 1.40
C ASP A 240 -4.24 -2.65 0.08
N CYS A 241 -4.89 -1.47 0.10
CA CYS A 241 -5.04 -0.63 -1.09
C CYS A 241 -3.69 -0.14 -1.66
N ASP A 242 -2.70 0.13 -0.81
CA ASP A 242 -1.37 0.59 -1.23
C ASP A 242 -0.58 -0.53 -1.94
N SER A 243 -0.64 -1.73 -1.40
CA SER A 243 -0.02 -2.96 -1.93
C SER A 243 -0.61 -3.32 -3.29
N LYS A 244 -1.94 -3.24 -3.39
CA LYS A 244 -2.68 -3.49 -4.64
C LYS A 244 -2.43 -2.41 -5.69
N ALA A 245 -2.29 -1.14 -5.30
CA ALA A 245 -1.85 -0.08 -6.20
C ALA A 245 -0.41 -0.31 -6.70
N GLY A 246 0.48 -0.79 -5.82
CA GLY A 246 1.84 -1.21 -6.20
C GLY A 246 1.85 -2.37 -7.21
N LEU A 247 1.00 -3.39 -6.99
CA LEU A 247 0.86 -4.50 -7.95
C LEU A 247 0.31 -4.01 -9.31
N MET A 248 -0.67 -3.12 -9.30
CA MET A 248 -1.22 -2.49 -10.51
C MET A 248 -0.12 -1.75 -11.28
N ALA A 249 0.71 -0.97 -10.58
CA ALA A 249 1.86 -0.27 -11.15
C ALA A 249 2.88 -1.24 -11.76
N ALA A 250 3.21 -2.32 -11.05
CA ALA A 250 4.21 -3.30 -11.50
C ALA A 250 3.77 -4.09 -12.74
N LEU A 251 2.47 -4.30 -12.92
CA LEU A 251 1.92 -5.01 -14.08
C LEU A 251 1.66 -4.09 -15.27
N LEU A 252 1.04 -2.92 -15.08
CA LEU A 252 0.66 -2.07 -16.21
C LEU A 252 1.82 -1.31 -16.83
N LYS A 253 2.79 -0.86 -16.02
CA LYS A 253 3.90 -0.06 -16.53
C LYS A 253 4.72 -0.76 -17.63
N PRO A 254 5.11 -2.04 -17.51
CA PRO A 254 5.79 -2.74 -18.61
C PRO A 254 4.89 -3.00 -19.83
N ILE A 255 3.56 -3.10 -19.67
CA ILE A 255 2.62 -3.31 -20.79
C ILE A 255 2.40 -2.01 -21.58
N ILE A 256 2.28 -0.87 -20.90
CA ILE A 256 1.92 0.42 -21.50
C ILE A 256 2.94 1.50 -21.09
N PRO A 257 4.23 1.34 -21.42
CA PRO A 257 5.32 2.16 -20.86
C PRO A 257 5.17 3.66 -21.13
N GLN A 258 4.55 4.01 -22.25
CA GLN A 258 4.32 5.39 -22.71
C GLN A 258 3.14 6.09 -22.03
N ALA A 259 2.23 5.34 -21.38
CA ALA A 259 1.12 5.98 -20.68
C ALA A 259 1.62 6.65 -19.40
N LYS A 260 1.20 7.91 -19.20
CA LYS A 260 1.36 8.56 -17.90
C LYS A 260 0.52 7.81 -16.87
N MET A 261 1.12 7.45 -15.75
CA MET A 261 0.49 6.68 -14.68
C MET A 261 0.84 7.29 -13.33
N ALA A 262 -0.02 7.11 -12.34
CA ALA A 262 0.22 7.53 -10.98
C ALA A 262 -0.52 6.63 -9.98
N ILE A 263 -0.02 6.60 -8.75
CA ILE A 263 -0.82 6.22 -7.57
C ILE A 263 -1.43 7.50 -7.01
N VAL A 264 -2.73 7.48 -6.72
CA VAL A 264 -3.46 8.63 -6.16
C VAL A 264 -3.83 8.30 -4.72
N TYR A 265 -3.23 9.02 -3.79
CA TYR A 265 -3.44 8.83 -2.36
C TYR A 265 -4.58 9.72 -1.88
N LEU A 266 -5.58 9.10 -1.23
CA LEU A 266 -6.72 9.72 -0.57
C LEU A 266 -6.65 9.44 0.95
N PRO A 267 -7.38 10.18 1.81
CA PRO A 267 -7.51 9.80 3.21
C PRO A 267 -8.00 8.35 3.35
N GLY A 268 -7.17 7.51 3.99
CA GLY A 268 -7.45 6.09 4.21
C GLY A 268 -7.52 5.18 2.97
N HIS A 269 -7.29 5.68 1.75
CA HIS A 269 -7.46 4.87 0.53
C HIS A 269 -6.45 5.22 -0.58
N ALA A 270 -6.26 4.33 -1.54
CA ALA A 270 -5.41 4.52 -2.71
C ALA A 270 -6.14 4.13 -4.00
N LEU A 271 -5.98 4.94 -5.04
CA LEU A 271 -6.40 4.63 -6.40
C LEU A 271 -5.19 4.50 -7.32
N PHE A 272 -5.41 3.91 -8.47
CA PHE A 272 -4.48 4.01 -9.60
C PHE A 272 -5.03 5.00 -10.64
N ALA A 273 -4.15 5.68 -11.36
CA ALA A 273 -4.52 6.61 -12.43
C ALA A 273 -3.68 6.35 -13.67
N ILE A 274 -4.29 6.38 -14.86
CA ILE A 274 -3.62 6.11 -16.14
C ILE A 274 -4.16 6.97 -17.27
N SER A 275 -3.25 7.45 -18.14
CA SER A 275 -3.62 8.16 -19.37
C SER A 275 -4.06 7.18 -20.46
N MET A 276 -5.35 7.23 -20.77
CA MET A 276 -5.98 6.47 -21.85
C MET A 276 -7.21 7.22 -22.38
N ALA A 277 -7.84 6.70 -23.43
CA ALA A 277 -9.08 7.26 -23.95
C ALA A 277 -10.17 7.21 -22.86
N SER A 278 -10.66 8.38 -22.46
CA SER A 278 -11.70 8.52 -21.44
C SER A 278 -13.07 8.74 -22.07
N THR A 279 -14.12 8.22 -21.44
CA THR A 279 -15.51 8.57 -21.73
C THR A 279 -16.00 9.74 -20.85
N ALA A 280 -17.18 10.29 -21.13
CA ALA A 280 -17.79 11.33 -20.29
C ALA A 280 -18.24 10.81 -18.90
N ALA A 281 -18.40 9.49 -18.76
CA ALA A 281 -18.79 8.85 -17.50
C ALA A 281 -17.58 8.46 -16.63
N ASP A 282 -16.36 8.50 -17.19
CA ASP A 282 -15.17 8.10 -16.45
C ASP A 282 -14.83 9.16 -15.39
N ALA A 283 -14.61 8.71 -14.15
CA ALA A 283 -13.93 9.47 -13.13
C ALA A 283 -12.47 9.70 -13.54
N THR A 284 -12.05 10.96 -13.52
CA THR A 284 -10.73 11.38 -13.99
C THR A 284 -10.14 12.47 -13.12
N ILE A 285 -8.81 12.58 -13.14
CA ILE A 285 -8.07 13.75 -12.64
C ILE A 285 -7.20 14.35 -13.75
N GLU A 286 -6.80 15.60 -13.58
CA GLU A 286 -5.75 16.21 -14.38
C GLU A 286 -4.45 16.27 -13.59
N ASP A 287 -3.35 15.88 -14.23
CA ASP A 287 -2.00 16.04 -13.70
C ASP A 287 -1.07 16.51 -14.81
N GLY A 288 -0.44 17.67 -14.64
CA GLY A 288 0.46 18.27 -15.63
C GLY A 288 -0.15 18.39 -17.04
N GLY A 289 -1.41 18.84 -17.13
CA GLY A 289 -2.16 19.00 -18.40
C GLY A 289 -2.55 17.68 -19.08
N THR A 290 -2.36 16.53 -18.41
CA THR A 290 -2.77 15.22 -18.91
C THR A 290 -3.94 14.71 -18.11
N LYS A 291 -5.03 14.35 -18.80
CA LYS A 291 -6.18 13.69 -18.20
C LYS A 291 -5.84 12.22 -17.91
N LEU A 292 -6.09 11.78 -16.68
CA LEU A 292 -5.87 10.41 -16.21
C LEU A 292 -7.20 9.82 -15.76
N VAL A 293 -7.52 8.62 -16.25
CA VAL A 293 -8.67 7.84 -15.79
C VAL A 293 -8.32 7.17 -14.47
N LEU A 294 -9.22 7.28 -13.49
CA LEU A 294 -9.07 6.69 -12.16
C LEU A 294 -9.53 5.23 -12.14
N VAL A 295 -8.88 4.44 -11.31
CA VAL A 295 -9.13 3.00 -11.20
C VAL A 295 -9.08 2.60 -9.73
N GLU A 296 -10.17 1.98 -9.26
CA GLU A 296 -10.18 1.30 -7.97
C GLU A 296 -9.27 0.07 -8.03
N VAL A 297 -8.43 -0.09 -7.01
CA VAL A 297 -7.56 -1.27 -6.86
C VAL A 297 -7.99 -2.16 -5.71
N ALA A 298 -8.89 -1.65 -4.85
CA ALA A 298 -9.41 -2.32 -3.68
C ALA A 298 -10.84 -1.86 -3.42
N GLY A 299 -11.58 -2.64 -2.62
CA GLY A 299 -12.97 -2.38 -2.28
C GLY A 299 -13.82 -3.64 -2.39
N PRO A 300 -15.04 -3.64 -1.82
CA PRO A 300 -15.91 -4.82 -1.81
C PRO A 300 -16.54 -5.13 -3.17
N ALA A 301 -16.52 -4.19 -4.11
CA ALA A 301 -17.10 -4.33 -5.44
C ALA A 301 -16.00 -4.32 -6.49
N ILE A 302 -16.14 -5.17 -7.51
CA ILE A 302 -15.29 -5.13 -8.70
C ILE A 302 -15.84 -4.05 -9.63
N MET A 303 -15.00 -3.05 -9.91
CA MET A 303 -15.33 -1.89 -10.74
C MET A 303 -14.41 -1.79 -11.96
N PRO A 304 -14.93 -1.49 -13.15
CA PRO A 304 -14.11 -1.16 -14.30
C PRO A 304 -13.40 0.19 -14.12
N ALA A 305 -12.34 0.43 -14.87
CA ALA A 305 -11.63 1.68 -14.91
C ALA A 305 -12.56 2.82 -15.34
N GLY A 306 -12.45 3.96 -14.65
CA GLY A 306 -13.38 5.08 -14.77
C GLY A 306 -14.53 5.03 -13.77
N ASN A 307 -14.78 3.88 -13.12
CA ASN A 307 -15.77 3.79 -12.05
C ASN A 307 -15.03 3.71 -10.70
N ILE A 308 -15.32 4.67 -9.82
CA ILE A 308 -14.76 4.72 -8.47
C ILE A 308 -15.88 4.75 -7.43
N SER A 309 -15.57 4.39 -6.19
CA SER A 309 -16.55 4.45 -5.11
C SER A 309 -17.04 5.88 -4.86
N ALA A 310 -18.23 6.03 -4.30
CA ALA A 310 -18.78 7.35 -3.96
C ALA A 310 -17.87 8.13 -2.99
N GLN A 311 -17.19 7.42 -2.07
CA GLN A 311 -16.24 8.03 -1.14
C GLN A 311 -14.97 8.51 -1.86
N SER A 312 -14.44 7.69 -2.77
CA SER A 312 -13.32 8.08 -3.63
C SER A 312 -13.69 9.31 -4.46
N GLN A 313 -14.87 9.31 -5.09
CA GLN A 313 -15.37 10.45 -5.88
C GLN A 313 -15.45 11.72 -5.04
N PHE A 314 -15.97 11.65 -3.82
CA PHE A 314 -16.02 12.80 -2.92
C PHE A 314 -14.63 13.41 -2.65
N TYR A 315 -13.61 12.58 -2.38
CA TYR A 315 -12.25 13.08 -2.16
C TYR A 315 -11.61 13.65 -3.43
N ILE A 316 -11.91 13.08 -4.60
CA ILE A 316 -11.45 13.59 -5.88
C ILE A 316 -12.08 14.97 -6.17
N ASP A 317 -13.40 15.08 -6.05
CA ASP A 317 -14.14 16.32 -6.33
C ASP A 317 -13.76 17.46 -5.37
N SER A 318 -13.42 17.13 -4.13
CA SER A 318 -12.98 18.09 -3.11
C SER A 318 -11.47 18.39 -3.14
N GLY A 319 -10.72 17.81 -4.07
CA GLY A 319 -9.27 18.01 -4.18
C GLY A 319 -8.48 17.45 -3.00
N GLN A 320 -9.04 16.51 -2.24
CA GLN A 320 -8.43 15.90 -1.06
C GLN A 320 -7.56 14.69 -1.44
N TYR A 321 -6.61 14.90 -2.35
CA TYR A 321 -5.75 13.84 -2.87
C TYR A 321 -4.33 14.31 -3.18
N VAL A 322 -3.41 13.36 -3.28
CA VAL A 322 -2.05 13.58 -3.78
C VAL A 322 -1.76 12.61 -4.91
N VAL A 323 -1.25 13.14 -6.02
CA VAL A 323 -0.79 12.34 -7.15
C VAL A 323 0.68 12.01 -6.95
N VAL A 324 1.01 10.72 -7.02
CA VAL A 324 2.38 10.22 -7.03
C VAL A 324 2.65 9.59 -8.39
N PRO A 325 3.31 10.31 -9.31
CA PRO A 325 3.59 9.80 -10.64
C PRO A 325 4.48 8.56 -10.60
N LEU A 326 4.20 7.60 -11.48
CA LEU A 326 5.17 6.56 -11.81
C LEU A 326 6.23 7.22 -12.70
N SER A 327 7.48 7.23 -12.25
CA SER A 327 8.62 7.67 -13.05
C SER A 327 8.64 6.92 -14.39
N GLY A 328 9.00 7.60 -15.48
CA GLY A 328 9.50 6.91 -16.66
C GLY A 328 10.75 6.12 -16.26
N GLY A 329 10.83 4.86 -16.68
CA GLY A 329 12.03 4.05 -16.48
C GLY A 329 13.24 4.62 -17.21
#